data_AF-A0AAX2BQC3-F1
#
_entry.id   AF-A0AAX2BQC3-F1
#
_cell.length_a   1.000
_cell.length_b   1.000
_cell.length_c   1.000
_cell.angle_alpha   90.00
_cell.angle_beta   90.00
_cell.angle_gamma   90.00
#
_symmetry.space_group_name_H-M   'P 1'
#
loop_
_entity.id
_entity.type
_entity.pdbx_description
1 polymer ?
#
loop_
_entity_poly.entity_id
_entity_poly.type
_entity_poly.pdbx_seq_one_letter_code
_entity_poly.pdbx_strand_id
1 'polypeptide(L)'
;MSTGIELMQHALGINERNRTPYRNYFLAGDGHTDNSKWQALVADGCATSRPAPDFVGGGVLYHVTDKGEELAIAALSEPKKKTRYEDYLDADSCLSFSEWLLGYQLPEVEYNHHGKCRMYRCSFNAAYGYPETLAAVCQRLQGVIIENRDALAVMRSHDAETTLHYIDPPYMPETRSKGHRYYRHEMTVEGHEQLLAVAGTLTGMVMISGYDCEVYNDMLTDWKKTEKASRISSGRGTGIKTECIWINPTAQQKQERAA
;
A
#
# COMPACT_ATOMS: atom_id res chain seq x y z
N MET A 1 7.60 29.12 -17.19
CA MET A 1 8.84 28.86 -17.95
C MET A 1 9.84 28.31 -16.97
N SER A 2 10.39 27.11 -17.21
CA SER A 2 11.35 26.47 -16.29
C SER A 2 12.59 27.34 -16.12
N THR A 3 12.96 27.63 -14.88
CA THR A 3 14.25 28.26 -14.56
C THR A 3 15.42 27.32 -14.91
N GLY A 4 16.66 27.84 -15.03
CA GLY A 4 17.84 27.00 -15.25
C GLY A 4 18.06 25.98 -14.12
N ILE A 5 17.66 26.34 -12.90
CA ILE A 5 17.67 25.45 -11.73
C ILE A 5 16.69 24.29 -11.91
N GLU A 6 15.44 24.56 -12.31
CA GLU A 6 14.44 23.51 -12.56
C GLU A 6 14.88 22.53 -13.67
N LEU A 7 15.61 23.00 -14.68
CA LEU A 7 16.18 22.13 -15.72
C LEU A 7 17.24 21.18 -15.15
N MET A 8 18.12 21.67 -14.28
CA MET A 8 19.10 20.83 -13.60
C MET A 8 18.42 19.83 -12.66
N GLN A 9 17.43 20.26 -11.89
CA GLN A 9 16.65 19.36 -11.02
C GLN A 9 15.97 18.25 -11.84
N HIS A 10 15.39 18.60 -12.99
CA HIS A 10 14.80 17.63 -13.90
C HIS A 10 15.86 16.65 -14.44
N ALA A 11 17.00 17.14 -14.93
CA ALA A 11 18.07 16.30 -15.47
C ALA A 11 18.63 15.32 -14.44
N LEU A 12 18.71 15.74 -13.17
CA LEU A 12 19.18 14.93 -12.04
C LEU A 12 18.10 13.99 -11.48
N GLY A 13 16.82 14.25 -11.80
CA GLY A 13 15.69 13.50 -11.24
C GLY A 13 15.42 13.81 -9.77
N ILE A 14 15.86 14.99 -9.30
CA ILE A 14 15.68 15.41 -7.91
C ILE A 14 14.43 16.28 -7.74
N ASN A 15 13.85 16.23 -6.55
CA ASN A 15 12.72 17.06 -6.14
C ASN A 15 12.66 17.16 -4.60
N GLU A 16 11.65 17.83 -4.06
CA GLU A 16 11.46 18.04 -2.61
C GLU A 16 11.52 16.75 -1.77
N ARG A 17 11.12 15.61 -2.36
CA ARG A 17 11.05 14.29 -1.71
C ARG A 17 12.27 13.42 -1.99
N ASN A 18 12.84 13.53 -3.18
CA ASN A 18 14.02 12.77 -3.59
C ASN A 18 15.17 13.73 -3.90
N ARG A 19 16.05 13.95 -2.91
CA ARG A 19 17.19 14.88 -3.01
C ARG A 19 18.47 14.20 -3.52
N THR A 20 18.45 12.88 -3.68
CA THR A 20 19.57 12.11 -4.23
C THR A 20 19.35 11.93 -5.73
N PRO A 21 20.27 12.40 -6.60
CA PRO A 21 20.17 12.14 -8.02
C PRO A 21 20.20 10.64 -8.33
N TYR A 22 19.29 10.20 -9.19
CA TYR A 22 19.29 8.82 -9.71
C TYR A 22 19.55 8.74 -11.21
N ARG A 23 19.65 9.90 -11.86
CA ARG A 23 19.97 10.09 -13.27
C ARG A 23 20.77 11.39 -13.40
N ASN A 24 21.38 11.61 -14.56
CA ASN A 24 22.04 12.87 -14.88
C ASN A 24 22.15 13.04 -16.39
N TYR A 25 21.03 13.24 -17.08
CA TYR A 25 21.05 13.49 -18.51
C TYR A 25 19.81 14.28 -18.95
N PHE A 26 20.00 15.18 -19.91
CA PHE A 26 18.91 15.88 -20.59
C PHE A 26 19.19 15.94 -22.09
N LEU A 27 18.35 15.28 -22.88
CA LEU A 27 18.44 15.32 -24.33
C LEU A 27 17.57 16.45 -24.86
N ALA A 28 18.14 17.34 -25.66
CA ALA A 28 17.43 18.39 -26.34
C ALA A 28 17.66 18.30 -27.85
N GLY A 29 16.57 18.15 -28.60
CA GLY A 29 16.62 18.14 -30.06
C GLY A 29 16.98 19.52 -30.65
N ASP A 30 17.25 19.54 -31.94
CA ASP A 30 17.55 20.78 -32.66
C ASP A 30 16.34 21.73 -32.60
N GLY A 31 16.57 22.96 -32.13
CA GLY A 31 15.51 23.97 -31.94
C GLY A 31 14.68 23.81 -30.65
N HIS A 32 15.03 22.92 -29.73
CA HIS A 32 14.35 22.79 -28.44
C HIS A 32 14.38 24.12 -27.64
N THR A 33 13.27 24.47 -27.01
CA THR A 33 13.06 25.77 -26.33
C THR A 33 14.02 26.01 -25.17
N ASP A 34 14.55 24.95 -24.57
CA ASP A 34 15.49 25.02 -23.44
C ASP A 34 16.97 24.98 -23.84
N ASN A 35 17.30 24.86 -25.15
CA ASN A 35 18.69 24.84 -25.61
C ASN A 35 19.48 26.08 -25.19
N SER A 36 18.88 27.27 -25.31
CA SER A 36 19.52 28.53 -24.93
C SER A 36 19.85 28.60 -23.44
N LYS A 37 19.02 28.02 -22.59
CA LYS A 37 19.24 27.97 -21.14
C LYS A 37 20.32 26.96 -20.78
N TRP A 38 20.30 25.79 -21.41
CA TRP A 38 21.36 24.80 -21.22
C TRP A 38 22.73 25.32 -21.70
N GLN A 39 22.77 26.07 -22.79
CA GLN A 39 23.99 26.76 -23.24
C GLN A 39 24.50 27.77 -22.20
N ALA A 40 23.61 28.55 -21.57
CA ALA A 40 23.98 29.44 -20.48
C ALA A 40 24.53 28.66 -19.26
N LEU A 41 23.87 27.56 -18.86
CA LEU A 41 24.35 26.70 -17.78
C LEU A 41 25.72 26.06 -18.07
N VAL A 42 25.99 25.73 -19.34
CA VAL A 42 27.31 25.24 -19.77
C VAL A 42 28.36 26.36 -19.67
N ALA A 43 28.03 27.58 -20.08
CA ALA A 43 28.92 28.73 -19.96
C ALA A 43 29.25 29.07 -18.49
N ASP A 44 28.28 28.89 -17.59
CA ASP A 44 28.45 29.11 -16.14
C ASP A 44 29.16 27.94 -15.41
N GLY A 45 29.50 26.87 -16.13
CA GLY A 45 30.15 25.67 -15.60
C GLY A 45 29.24 24.77 -14.76
N CYS A 46 27.93 25.01 -14.79
CA CYS A 46 26.91 24.21 -14.08
C CYS A 46 26.49 22.96 -14.88
N ALA A 47 26.81 22.90 -16.17
CA ALA A 47 26.54 21.76 -17.02
C ALA A 47 27.65 21.53 -18.06
N THR A 48 27.64 20.36 -18.68
CA THR A 48 28.45 20.00 -19.86
C THR A 48 27.52 19.55 -20.97
N SER A 49 27.98 19.64 -22.22
CA SER A 49 27.24 19.21 -23.39
C SER A 49 28.07 18.31 -24.29
N ARG A 50 27.41 17.38 -24.97
CA ARG A 50 27.97 16.56 -26.04
C ARG A 50 26.92 16.28 -27.11
N PRO A 51 27.31 15.94 -28.35
CA PRO A 51 26.37 15.45 -29.35
C PRO A 51 25.57 14.25 -28.82
N ALA A 52 24.30 14.17 -29.17
CA ALA A 52 23.47 13.02 -28.84
C ALA A 52 24.00 11.76 -29.53
N PRO A 53 23.87 10.57 -28.90
CA PRO A 53 24.24 9.31 -29.55
C PRO A 53 23.42 9.04 -30.81
N ASP A 54 24.02 8.38 -31.80
CA ASP A 54 23.42 8.12 -33.12
C ASP A 54 22.04 7.43 -33.06
N PHE A 55 21.83 6.54 -32.07
CA PHE A 55 20.58 5.80 -31.91
C PHE A 55 19.38 6.65 -31.47
N VAL A 56 19.61 7.92 -31.11
CA VAL A 56 18.58 8.83 -30.55
C VAL A 56 18.05 9.82 -31.60
N GLY A 57 18.63 9.84 -32.80
CA GLY A 57 18.13 10.65 -33.91
C GLY A 57 18.58 12.13 -33.90
N GLY A 58 19.67 12.46 -33.19
CA GLY A 58 20.32 13.77 -33.19
C GLY A 58 20.05 14.65 -31.97
N GLY A 59 20.59 15.87 -31.98
CA GLY A 59 20.48 16.85 -30.89
C GLY A 59 21.70 16.90 -29.95
N VAL A 60 21.52 17.55 -28.79
CA VAL A 60 22.55 17.77 -27.78
C VAL A 60 22.14 17.11 -26.47
N LEU A 61 23.07 16.36 -25.87
CA LEU A 61 22.92 15.73 -24.58
C LEU A 61 23.68 16.52 -23.52
N TYR A 62 22.96 17.01 -22.52
CA TYR A 62 23.50 17.77 -21.40
C TYR A 62 23.64 16.91 -20.15
N HIS A 63 24.70 17.17 -19.37
CA HIS A 63 24.91 16.58 -18.03
C HIS A 63 25.23 17.70 -17.05
N VAL A 64 24.64 17.63 -15.86
CA VAL A 64 24.89 18.59 -14.78
C VAL A 64 26.22 18.25 -14.12
N THR A 65 27.04 19.27 -13.81
CA THR A 65 28.30 19.11 -13.08
C THR A 65 28.05 19.08 -11.57
N ASP A 66 29.05 18.69 -10.76
CA ASP A 66 28.95 18.72 -9.30
C ASP A 66 28.53 20.10 -8.77
N LYS A 67 29.08 21.17 -9.37
CA LYS A 67 28.69 22.56 -9.09
C LYS A 67 27.21 22.82 -9.37
N GLY A 68 26.70 22.33 -10.49
CA GLY A 68 25.29 22.47 -10.86
C GLY A 68 24.36 21.66 -9.96
N GLU A 69 24.80 20.48 -9.54
CA GLU A 69 24.07 19.61 -8.62
C GLU A 69 23.90 20.25 -7.25
N GLU A 70 24.97 20.79 -6.65
CA GLU A 70 24.91 21.50 -5.37
C GLU A 70 23.90 22.66 -5.42
N LEU A 71 23.94 23.47 -6.48
CA LEU A 71 23.00 24.57 -6.67
C LEU A 71 21.56 24.09 -6.86
N ALA A 72 21.36 23.00 -7.60
CA ALA A 72 20.06 22.44 -7.86
C ALA A 72 19.41 21.86 -6.58
N ILE A 73 20.20 21.19 -5.73
CA ILE A 73 19.77 20.63 -4.45
C ILE A 73 19.49 21.74 -3.43
N ALA A 74 20.38 22.75 -3.34
CA ALA A 74 20.23 23.86 -2.41
C ALA A 74 18.97 24.69 -2.68
N ALA A 75 18.54 24.77 -3.94
CA ALA A 75 17.33 25.49 -4.33
C ALA A 75 16.02 24.74 -4.06
N LEU A 76 16.07 23.48 -3.59
CA LEU A 76 14.86 22.73 -3.22
C LEU A 76 14.27 23.24 -1.90
N SER A 77 12.97 23.54 -1.93
CA SER A 77 12.16 23.85 -0.76
C SER A 77 12.25 22.77 0.32
N GLU A 78 12.07 23.16 1.59
CA GLU A 78 12.12 22.22 2.71
C GLU A 78 11.23 20.99 2.49
N PRO A 79 11.70 19.78 2.86
CA PRO A 79 10.91 18.57 2.69
C PRO A 79 9.57 18.70 3.42
N LYS A 80 8.47 18.42 2.73
CA LYS A 80 7.17 18.36 3.37
C LYS A 80 7.17 17.26 4.44
N LYS A 81 6.53 17.53 5.58
CA LYS A 81 6.30 16.52 6.62
C LYS A 81 5.64 15.28 6.00
N LYS A 82 6.21 14.10 6.26
CA LYS A 82 5.66 12.82 5.81
C LYS A 82 4.21 12.66 6.28
N THR A 83 3.38 12.11 5.41
CA THR A 83 2.02 11.70 5.79
C THR A 83 2.06 10.39 6.59
N ARG A 84 1.02 10.09 7.37
CA ARG A 84 0.92 8.81 8.09
C ARG A 84 1.02 7.58 7.18
N TYR A 85 0.62 7.72 5.91
CA TYR A 85 0.73 6.66 4.91
C TYR A 85 2.17 6.49 4.40
N GLU A 86 2.89 7.59 4.21
CA GLU A 86 4.31 7.56 3.87
C GLU A 86 5.14 7.02 5.05
N ASP A 87 4.81 7.39 6.29
CA ASP A 87 5.42 6.79 7.49
C ASP A 87 5.13 5.28 7.58
N TYR A 88 3.95 4.82 7.15
CA TYR A 88 3.61 3.40 7.08
C TYR A 88 4.42 2.66 6.01
N LEU A 89 4.57 3.24 4.81
CA LEU A 89 5.38 2.66 3.74
C LEU A 89 6.89 2.64 4.09
N ASP A 90 7.36 3.65 4.82
CA ASP A 90 8.75 3.71 5.31
C ASP A 90 8.97 2.74 6.49
N ALA A 91 7.91 2.42 7.24
CA ALA A 91 7.90 1.40 8.28
C ALA A 91 7.74 -0.03 7.73
N ASP A 92 7.39 -0.20 6.45
CA ASP A 92 7.46 -1.49 5.78
C ASP A 92 8.95 -1.80 5.57
N SER A 93 9.50 -2.52 6.53
CA SER A 93 10.94 -2.62 6.84
C SER A 93 11.83 -3.17 5.71
N CYS A 94 11.29 -3.43 4.52
CA CYS A 94 11.91 -4.17 3.41
C CYS A 94 12.44 -5.57 3.81
N LEU A 95 12.17 -5.99 5.05
CA LEU A 95 12.55 -7.28 5.60
C LEU A 95 11.53 -8.31 5.10
N SER A 96 12.02 -9.43 4.59
CA SER A 96 11.22 -10.64 4.49
C SER A 96 10.63 -11.00 5.86
N PHE A 97 9.51 -11.72 5.90
CA PHE A 97 8.92 -12.15 7.18
C PHE A 97 9.93 -12.86 8.09
N SER A 98 10.86 -13.62 7.50
CA SER A 98 11.98 -14.24 8.22
C SER A 98 12.97 -13.24 8.80
N GLU A 99 13.33 -12.18 8.08
CA GLU A 99 14.22 -11.13 8.57
C GLU A 99 13.54 -10.27 9.63
N TRP A 100 12.24 -10.02 9.48
CA TRP A 100 11.43 -9.34 10.49
C TRP A 100 11.31 -10.18 11.78
N LEU A 101 11.12 -11.49 11.64
CA LEU A 101 10.94 -12.41 12.77
C LEU A 101 12.25 -12.77 13.47
N LEU A 102 13.34 -12.91 12.73
CA LEU A 102 14.62 -13.45 13.20
C LEU A 102 15.77 -12.43 13.17
N GLY A 103 15.53 -11.21 12.68
CA GLY A 103 16.56 -10.19 12.51
C GLY A 103 17.70 -10.65 11.61
N TYR A 104 18.94 -10.43 12.07
CA TYR A 104 20.20 -10.78 11.40
C TYR A 104 20.56 -12.27 11.46
N GLN A 105 19.72 -13.12 12.05
CA GLN A 105 19.94 -14.57 12.15
C GLN A 105 19.01 -15.35 11.22
N LEU A 106 19.05 -15.02 9.93
CA LEU A 106 18.39 -15.84 8.93
C LEU A 106 18.96 -17.27 8.94
N PRO A 107 18.11 -18.29 8.74
CA PRO A 107 18.60 -19.66 8.58
C PRO A 107 19.53 -19.73 7.37
N GLU A 108 20.69 -20.34 7.57
CA GLU A 108 21.57 -20.65 6.45
C GLU A 108 20.91 -21.73 5.59
N VAL A 109 20.93 -21.48 4.28
CA VAL A 109 20.37 -22.38 3.28
C VAL A 109 21.51 -23.03 2.52
N GLU A 110 21.67 -24.33 2.69
CA GLU A 110 22.61 -25.11 1.88
C GLU A 110 21.84 -25.77 0.74
N TYR A 111 22.32 -25.56 -0.48
CA TYR A 111 21.82 -26.22 -1.68
C TYR A 111 22.74 -27.38 -2.03
N ASN A 112 22.18 -28.57 -2.20
CA ASN A 112 22.95 -29.67 -2.75
C ASN A 112 23.09 -29.54 -4.28
N HIS A 113 23.95 -30.36 -4.90
CA HIS A 113 24.21 -30.36 -6.35
C HIS A 113 22.96 -30.60 -7.23
N HIS A 114 21.86 -31.08 -6.65
CA HIS A 114 20.59 -31.33 -7.35
C HIS A 114 19.57 -30.20 -7.10
N GLY A 115 19.97 -29.08 -6.49
CA GLY A 115 19.09 -27.95 -6.19
C GLY A 115 18.10 -28.18 -5.05
N LYS A 116 18.21 -29.28 -4.29
CA LYS A 116 17.42 -29.47 -3.07
C LYS A 116 18.08 -28.70 -1.93
N CYS A 117 17.31 -27.86 -1.24
CA CYS A 117 17.81 -27.11 -0.09
C CYS A 117 17.62 -27.87 1.23
N ARG A 118 18.55 -27.66 2.16
CA ARG A 118 18.37 -27.92 3.58
C ARG A 118 18.54 -26.61 4.33
N MET A 119 17.52 -26.21 5.08
CA MET A 119 17.62 -25.14 6.07
C MET A 119 18.10 -25.75 7.38
N TYR A 120 19.16 -25.21 7.97
CA TYR A 120 19.55 -25.54 9.34
C TYR A 120 19.52 -24.28 10.21
N ARG A 121 18.97 -24.44 11.42
CA ARG A 121 18.72 -23.35 12.36
C ARG A 121 20.00 -23.07 13.16
N CYS A 122 20.45 -21.82 13.20
CA CYS A 122 21.31 -21.34 14.27
C CYS A 122 20.53 -21.44 15.59
N SER A 123 21.06 -22.21 16.54
CA SER A 123 20.41 -22.57 17.81
C SER A 123 19.82 -21.36 18.54
N PHE A 124 18.61 -21.54 19.11
CA PHE A 124 17.93 -20.56 19.96
C PHE A 124 18.86 -20.01 21.05
N ASN A 125 18.92 -18.68 21.20
CA ASN A 125 19.63 -18.00 22.28
C ASN A 125 18.65 -17.15 23.11
N ALA A 126 18.48 -17.51 24.38
CA ALA A 126 17.56 -16.85 25.31
C ALA A 126 17.93 -15.38 25.62
N ALA A 127 19.18 -14.96 25.38
CA ALA A 127 19.61 -13.58 25.59
C ALA A 127 19.10 -12.59 24.52
N TYR A 128 18.55 -13.09 23.41
CA TYR A 128 18.08 -12.31 22.27
C TYR A 128 16.67 -12.75 21.84
N GLY A 129 15.78 -12.91 22.82
CA GLY A 129 14.41 -13.39 22.61
C GLY A 129 13.69 -12.71 21.44
N TYR A 130 12.63 -13.34 20.93
CA TYR A 130 11.79 -12.78 19.87
C TYR A 130 11.47 -11.30 20.14
N PRO A 131 11.39 -10.45 19.10
CA PRO A 131 11.02 -9.04 19.27
C PRO A 131 9.82 -8.91 20.22
N GLU A 132 9.81 -7.91 21.11
CA GLU A 132 8.68 -7.71 22.04
C GLU A 132 7.32 -7.63 21.31
N THR A 133 7.34 -7.18 20.06
CA THR A 133 6.18 -7.18 19.15
C THR A 133 5.61 -8.58 18.92
N LEU A 134 6.44 -9.62 18.81
CA LEU A 134 5.97 -11.00 18.68
C LEU A 134 5.31 -11.48 19.97
N ALA A 135 5.87 -11.15 21.14
CA ALA A 135 5.24 -11.48 22.41
C ALA A 135 3.83 -10.87 22.52
N ALA A 136 3.68 -9.60 22.13
CA ALA A 136 2.39 -8.93 22.08
C ALA A 136 1.41 -9.57 21.09
N VAL A 137 1.88 -9.98 19.89
CA VAL A 137 1.05 -10.70 18.91
C VAL A 137 0.65 -12.07 19.43
N CYS A 138 1.59 -12.85 19.99
CA CYS A 138 1.32 -14.15 20.59
C CYS A 138 0.28 -14.02 21.69
N GLN A 139 0.43 -13.06 22.59
CA GLN A 139 -0.53 -12.79 23.65
C GLN A 139 -1.91 -12.42 23.09
N ARG A 140 -1.98 -11.55 22.07
CA ARG A 140 -3.25 -11.17 21.42
C ARG A 140 -3.93 -12.36 20.73
N LEU A 141 -3.17 -13.29 20.17
CA LEU A 141 -3.69 -14.47 19.47
C LEU A 141 -3.93 -15.67 20.39
N GLN A 142 -3.65 -15.55 21.69
CA GLN A 142 -4.00 -16.60 22.65
C GLN A 142 -5.52 -16.81 22.66
N GLY A 143 -5.94 -18.07 22.49
CA GLY A 143 -7.35 -18.43 22.40
C GLY A 143 -8.01 -18.14 21.04
N VAL A 144 -7.25 -17.68 20.04
CA VAL A 144 -7.74 -17.49 18.67
C VAL A 144 -7.55 -18.77 17.86
N ILE A 145 -8.61 -19.19 17.17
CA ILE A 145 -8.56 -20.28 16.18
C ILE A 145 -8.44 -19.64 14.79
N ILE A 146 -7.46 -20.08 14.00
CA ILE A 146 -7.24 -19.62 12.63
C ILE A 146 -7.59 -20.74 11.68
N GLU A 147 -8.59 -20.52 10.82
CA GLU A 147 -9.05 -21.50 9.83
C GLU A 147 -8.88 -20.97 8.40
N ASN A 148 -8.33 -21.81 7.51
CA ASN A 148 -8.31 -21.57 6.07
C ASN A 148 -9.36 -22.46 5.41
N ARG A 149 -10.60 -21.97 5.36
CA ARG A 149 -11.78 -22.72 4.89
C ARG A 149 -12.76 -21.74 4.23
N ASP A 150 -13.78 -22.31 3.60
CA ASP A 150 -14.92 -21.53 3.12
C ASP A 150 -15.57 -20.73 4.25
N ALA A 151 -15.76 -19.42 4.03
CA ALA A 151 -16.25 -18.51 5.06
C ALA A 151 -17.66 -18.86 5.53
N LEU A 152 -18.54 -19.30 4.62
CA LEU A 152 -19.93 -19.66 4.96
C LEU A 152 -19.96 -20.91 5.84
N ALA A 153 -19.07 -21.87 5.59
CA ALA A 153 -18.92 -23.04 6.44
C ALA A 153 -18.43 -22.67 7.85
N VAL A 154 -17.46 -21.76 7.97
CA VAL A 154 -16.94 -21.26 9.27
C VAL A 154 -18.04 -20.52 10.04
N MET A 155 -18.77 -19.63 9.37
CA MET A 155 -19.88 -18.88 9.98
C MET A 155 -20.92 -19.83 10.57
N ARG A 156 -21.32 -20.87 9.84
CA ARG A 156 -22.29 -21.86 10.31
C ARG A 156 -21.76 -22.71 11.46
N SER A 157 -20.50 -23.12 11.43
CA SER A 157 -19.94 -24.00 12.47
C SER A 157 -19.75 -23.31 13.81
N HIS A 158 -19.55 -21.98 13.80
CA HIS A 158 -19.34 -21.17 15.01
C HIS A 158 -20.56 -20.35 15.41
N ASP A 159 -21.70 -20.56 14.75
CA ASP A 159 -22.91 -19.82 15.07
C ASP A 159 -23.52 -20.21 16.42
N ALA A 160 -23.77 -19.22 17.25
CA ALA A 160 -24.43 -19.34 18.53
C ALA A 160 -24.99 -17.97 18.94
N GLU A 161 -26.00 -17.94 19.81
CA GLU A 161 -26.59 -16.69 20.33
C GLU A 161 -25.55 -15.74 20.94
N THR A 162 -24.44 -16.27 21.47
CA THR A 162 -23.34 -15.52 22.10
C THR A 162 -22.26 -15.10 21.11
N THR A 163 -22.25 -15.63 19.89
CA THR A 163 -21.23 -15.35 18.88
C THR A 163 -21.51 -14.02 18.18
N LEU A 164 -20.46 -13.22 17.97
CA LEU A 164 -20.48 -12.07 17.06
C LEU A 164 -19.65 -12.40 15.81
N HIS A 165 -20.31 -12.43 14.67
CA HIS A 165 -19.67 -12.54 13.36
C HIS A 165 -19.40 -11.13 12.83
N TYR A 166 -18.13 -10.76 12.74
CA TYR A 166 -17.69 -9.56 12.03
C TYR A 166 -17.19 -9.96 10.64
N ILE A 167 -17.85 -9.46 9.60
CA ILE A 167 -17.65 -9.90 8.21
C ILE A 167 -17.17 -8.71 7.38
N ASP A 168 -15.95 -8.81 6.85
CA ASP A 168 -15.34 -7.81 5.96
C ASP A 168 -14.99 -8.47 4.62
N PRO A 169 -15.99 -8.70 3.74
CA PRO A 169 -15.77 -9.40 2.47
C PRO A 169 -15.03 -8.48 1.48
N PRO A 170 -14.39 -9.05 0.45
CA PRO A 170 -13.88 -8.25 -0.67
C PRO A 170 -15.01 -7.35 -1.22
N TYR A 171 -14.86 -6.03 -1.24
CA TYR A 171 -15.98 -5.12 -1.54
C TYR A 171 -16.65 -5.34 -2.89
N MET A 172 -17.94 -5.02 -3.07
CA MET A 172 -18.62 -5.24 -4.35
C MET A 172 -17.84 -4.68 -5.56
N PRO A 173 -17.64 -5.44 -6.66
CA PRO A 173 -16.82 -5.02 -7.81
C PRO A 173 -17.17 -3.63 -8.34
N GLU A 174 -18.46 -3.31 -8.39
CA GLU A 174 -19.00 -2.05 -8.92
C GLU A 174 -18.66 -0.82 -8.07
N THR A 175 -18.39 -1.02 -6.78
CA THR A 175 -18.06 0.05 -5.83
C THR A 175 -16.56 0.42 -5.84
N ARG A 176 -15.75 -0.28 -6.63
CA ARG A 176 -14.30 -0.11 -6.71
C ARG A 176 -13.90 0.78 -7.88
N SER A 177 -12.78 1.50 -7.77
CA SER A 177 -12.26 2.32 -8.85
C SER A 177 -11.87 1.43 -10.04
N LYS A 178 -12.32 1.78 -11.25
CA LYS A 178 -12.06 1.00 -12.48
C LYS A 178 -10.55 0.81 -12.70
N GLY A 179 -10.13 -0.44 -12.93
CA GLY A 179 -8.79 -0.76 -13.45
C GLY A 179 -7.83 -1.55 -12.55
N HIS A 180 -8.21 -1.90 -11.32
CA HIS A 180 -7.33 -2.65 -10.41
C HIS A 180 -8.01 -3.89 -9.81
N ARG A 181 -7.34 -5.05 -9.92
CA ARG A 181 -7.62 -6.24 -9.10
C ARG A 181 -7.05 -5.97 -7.71
N TYR A 182 -7.88 -5.44 -6.81
CA TYR A 182 -7.47 -5.08 -5.44
C TYR A 182 -7.27 -6.31 -4.55
N TYR A 183 -7.92 -7.43 -4.87
CA TYR A 183 -7.83 -8.67 -4.10
C TYR A 183 -7.26 -9.80 -4.97
N ARG A 184 -6.45 -10.66 -4.35
CA ARG A 184 -5.90 -11.87 -5.02
C ARG A 184 -7.00 -12.88 -5.36
N HIS A 185 -8.02 -12.95 -4.52
CA HIS A 185 -9.22 -13.78 -4.69
C HIS A 185 -10.43 -12.86 -4.62
N GLU A 186 -11.18 -12.76 -5.72
CA GLU A 186 -12.37 -11.91 -5.80
C GLU A 186 -13.63 -12.69 -5.42
N MET A 187 -14.63 -11.97 -4.92
CA MET A 187 -15.97 -12.50 -4.67
C MET A 187 -16.90 -11.98 -5.78
N THR A 188 -17.68 -12.88 -6.38
CA THR A 188 -18.67 -12.50 -7.40
C THR A 188 -19.92 -11.90 -6.74
N VAL A 189 -20.78 -11.26 -7.54
CA VAL A 189 -22.06 -10.72 -7.03
C VAL A 189 -22.90 -11.84 -6.40
N GLU A 190 -22.96 -13.00 -7.04
CA GLU A 190 -23.67 -14.18 -6.52
C GLU A 190 -23.05 -14.67 -5.20
N GLY A 191 -21.72 -14.54 -5.06
CA GLY A 191 -21.03 -14.84 -3.80
C GLY A 191 -21.42 -13.89 -2.68
N HIS A 192 -21.62 -12.60 -2.99
CA HIS A 192 -22.17 -11.64 -2.03
C HIS A 192 -23.61 -11.98 -1.66
N GLU A 193 -24.48 -12.28 -2.62
CA GLU A 193 -25.87 -12.68 -2.34
C GLU A 193 -25.93 -13.93 -1.44
N GLN A 194 -25.09 -14.93 -1.72
CA GLN A 194 -24.98 -16.13 -0.88
C GLN A 194 -24.51 -15.79 0.54
N LEU A 195 -23.52 -14.91 0.67
CA LEU A 195 -23.04 -14.44 1.97
C LEU A 195 -24.16 -13.76 2.77
N LEU A 196 -24.90 -12.84 2.15
CA LEU A 196 -26.00 -12.13 2.79
C LEU A 196 -27.15 -13.06 3.17
N ALA A 197 -27.49 -14.00 2.28
CA ALA A 197 -28.51 -15.01 2.56
C ALA A 197 -28.12 -15.88 3.77
N VAL A 198 -26.86 -16.32 3.87
CA VAL A 198 -26.38 -17.09 5.03
C VAL A 198 -26.36 -16.22 6.28
N ALA A 199 -25.84 -15.00 6.20
CA ALA A 199 -25.78 -14.06 7.33
C ALA A 199 -27.17 -13.80 7.93
N GLY A 200 -28.21 -13.73 7.09
CA GLY A 200 -29.60 -13.58 7.53
C GLY A 200 -30.18 -14.79 8.26
N THR A 201 -29.58 -15.98 8.13
CA THR A 201 -30.04 -17.22 8.80
C THR A 201 -29.34 -17.49 10.13
N LEU A 202 -28.31 -16.73 10.48
CA LEU A 202 -27.54 -16.95 11.70
C LEU A 202 -28.33 -16.53 12.94
N THR A 203 -28.20 -17.34 14.00
CA THR A 203 -28.77 -17.07 15.33
C THR A 203 -27.95 -16.02 16.07
N GLY A 204 -26.63 -15.98 15.81
CA GLY A 204 -25.71 -15.05 16.42
C GLY A 204 -25.88 -13.59 15.98
N MET A 205 -25.04 -12.75 16.57
CA MET A 205 -24.91 -11.35 16.18
C MET A 205 -24.09 -11.26 14.90
N VAL A 206 -24.48 -10.39 13.97
CA VAL A 206 -23.76 -10.20 12.71
C VAL A 206 -23.56 -8.73 12.42
N MET A 207 -22.33 -8.39 12.04
CA MET A 207 -21.94 -7.08 11.54
C MET A 207 -21.18 -7.27 10.22
N ILE A 208 -21.59 -6.54 9.19
CA ILE A 208 -20.97 -6.60 7.86
C ILE A 208 -20.46 -5.20 7.50
N SER A 209 -19.21 -5.09 7.07
CA SER A 209 -18.62 -3.86 6.53
C SER A 209 -18.57 -3.86 5.01
N GLY A 210 -18.72 -2.69 4.41
CA GLY A 210 -18.62 -2.51 2.95
C GLY A 210 -18.86 -1.08 2.51
N TYR A 211 -18.97 -0.89 1.20
CA TYR A 211 -19.46 0.36 0.61
C TYR A 211 -20.95 0.26 0.32
N ASP A 212 -21.62 1.41 0.33
CA ASP A 212 -23.02 1.49 -0.05
C ASP A 212 -23.26 0.91 -1.45
N CYS A 213 -24.21 -0.03 -1.55
CA CYS A 213 -24.58 -0.67 -2.81
C CYS A 213 -26.00 -1.23 -2.75
N GLU A 214 -26.65 -1.31 -3.92
CA GLU A 214 -28.06 -1.68 -4.06
C GLU A 214 -28.33 -3.10 -3.52
N VAL A 215 -27.51 -4.09 -3.89
CA VAL A 215 -27.66 -5.48 -3.42
C VAL A 215 -27.74 -5.58 -1.89
N TYR A 216 -26.89 -4.85 -1.17
CA TYR A 216 -26.89 -4.88 0.30
C TYR A 216 -28.10 -4.13 0.86
N ASN A 217 -28.47 -2.99 0.26
CA ASN A 217 -29.63 -2.22 0.71
C ASN A 217 -30.94 -3.00 0.51
N ASP A 218 -31.04 -3.79 -0.57
CA ASP A 218 -32.22 -4.58 -0.90
C ASP A 218 -32.35 -5.84 -0.02
N MET A 219 -31.22 -6.49 0.31
CA MET A 219 -31.24 -7.73 1.10
C MET A 219 -31.21 -7.51 2.62
N LEU A 220 -30.72 -6.35 3.09
CA LEU A 220 -30.52 -6.06 4.51
C LEU A 220 -31.47 -4.96 5.03
N THR A 221 -32.70 -4.91 4.51
CA THR A 221 -33.69 -3.85 4.85
C THR A 221 -34.00 -3.75 6.34
N ASP A 222 -33.99 -4.89 7.03
CA ASP A 222 -34.32 -4.97 8.46
C ASP A 222 -33.09 -4.77 9.37
N TRP A 223 -31.92 -4.52 8.77
CA TRP A 223 -30.66 -4.32 9.47
C TRP A 223 -30.39 -2.83 9.64
N LYS A 224 -29.80 -2.46 10.77
CA LYS A 224 -29.38 -1.09 11.00
C LYS A 224 -28.12 -0.79 10.22
N LYS A 225 -28.21 0.16 9.29
CA LYS A 225 -27.07 0.70 8.56
C LYS A 225 -26.50 1.91 9.27
N THR A 226 -25.18 1.91 9.52
CA THR A 226 -24.43 3.07 10.02
C THR A 226 -23.38 3.47 9.00
N GLU A 227 -23.22 4.77 8.78
CA GLU A 227 -22.37 5.31 7.73
C GLU A 227 -21.25 6.19 8.30
N LYS A 228 -20.07 6.12 7.68
CA LYS A 228 -18.92 6.96 8.01
C LYS A 228 -18.22 7.43 6.74
N ALA A 229 -18.11 8.75 6.61
CA ALA A 229 -17.32 9.34 5.54
C ALA A 229 -15.82 9.08 5.77
N SER A 230 -15.19 8.39 4.83
CA SER A 230 -13.78 8.06 4.82
C SER A 230 -13.09 8.77 3.65
N ARG A 231 -11.99 9.47 3.92
CA ARG A 231 -11.19 10.14 2.88
C ARG A 231 -10.26 9.12 2.27
N ILE A 232 -10.48 8.78 1.01
CA ILE A 232 -9.58 7.92 0.25
C ILE A 232 -8.56 8.77 -0.51
N SER A 233 -7.29 8.37 -0.45
CA SER A 233 -6.26 8.91 -1.33
C SER A 233 -6.42 8.23 -2.68
N SER A 234 -7.00 8.93 -3.65
CA SER A 234 -7.03 8.50 -5.05
C SER A 234 -6.08 9.38 -5.86
N GLY A 235 -5.33 8.80 -6.81
CA GLY A 235 -4.13 9.40 -7.39
C GLY A 235 -4.27 10.80 -8.05
N ARG A 236 -5.49 11.33 -8.23
CA ARG A 236 -5.75 12.70 -8.72
C ARG A 236 -6.76 13.50 -7.88
N GLY A 237 -6.98 13.14 -6.61
CA GLY A 237 -7.84 13.89 -5.70
C GLY A 237 -8.25 13.10 -4.45
N THR A 238 -8.59 13.81 -3.38
CA THR A 238 -9.22 13.18 -2.22
C THR A 238 -10.65 12.81 -2.57
N GLY A 239 -10.90 11.54 -2.87
CA GLY A 239 -12.26 11.01 -2.94
C GLY A 239 -12.82 10.87 -1.54
N ILE A 240 -14.10 11.16 -1.34
CA ILE A 240 -14.82 10.74 -0.15
C ILE A 240 -15.56 9.46 -0.53
N LYS A 241 -15.31 8.37 0.19
CA LYS A 241 -16.14 7.16 0.14
C LYS A 241 -16.89 7.03 1.44
N THR A 242 -18.15 6.64 1.36
CA THR A 242 -18.98 6.33 2.53
C THR A 242 -18.80 4.86 2.85
N GLU A 243 -18.11 4.57 3.95
CA GLU A 243 -18.07 3.23 4.52
C GLU A 243 -19.36 2.96 5.30
N CYS A 244 -19.92 1.78 5.10
CA CYS A 244 -21.17 1.35 5.70
C CYS A 244 -20.91 0.13 6.57
N ILE A 245 -21.62 0.07 7.70
CA ILE A 245 -21.71 -1.11 8.56
C ILE A 245 -23.19 -1.47 8.71
N TRP A 246 -23.56 -2.69 8.35
CA TRP A 246 -24.89 -3.25 8.58
C TRP A 246 -24.86 -4.13 9.81
N ILE A 247 -25.84 -3.95 10.70
CA ILE A 247 -25.93 -4.59 12.01
C ILE A 247 -27.27 -5.32 12.12
N ASN A 248 -27.24 -6.64 12.36
CA ASN A 248 -28.48 -7.42 12.44
C ASN A 248 -29.32 -7.08 13.69
N PRO A 249 -30.63 -7.38 13.71
CA PRO A 249 -31.50 -7.10 14.85
C PRO A 249 -31.00 -7.69 16.18
N THR A 250 -30.43 -8.90 16.16
CA THR A 250 -29.88 -9.56 17.35
C THR A 250 -28.74 -8.76 18.00
N ALA A 251 -27.81 -8.24 17.19
CA ALA A 251 -26.72 -7.39 17.65
C ALA A 251 -27.23 -6.06 18.22
N GLN A 252 -28.25 -5.46 17.58
CA GLN A 252 -28.86 -4.22 18.05
C GLN A 252 -29.47 -4.40 19.45
N GLN A 253 -30.26 -5.46 19.65
CA GLN A 253 -30.90 -5.73 20.95
C GLN A 253 -29.88 -5.99 22.07
N LYS A 254 -28.77 -6.66 21.77
CA LYS A 254 -27.71 -6.91 22.77
C LYS A 254 -26.93 -5.64 23.11
N GLN A 255 -26.72 -4.74 22.14
CA GLN A 255 -26.12 -3.44 22.39
C GLN A 255 -26.97 -2.61 23.37
N GLU A 256 -28.29 -2.59 23.18
CA GLU A 256 -29.22 -1.85 24.05
C GLU A 256 -29.26 -2.39 25.48
N ARG A 257 -29.11 -3.70 25.67
CA ARG A 257 -29.06 -4.32 27.02
C ARG A 257 -27.75 -4.07 27.76
N ALA A 258 -26.68 -3.71 27.03
CA ALA A 258 -25.36 -3.48 27.60
C ALA A 258 -25.10 -1.99 27.92
N ALA A 259 -25.95 -1.08 27.42
CA ALA A 259 -25.90 0.36 27.65
C ALA A 259 -26.73 0.77 28.86
#